data_AF-A0A8J4RWM1-F1
#
_entry.id   AF-A0A8J4RWM1-F1
#
_cell.length_a   1.000
_cell.length_b   1.000
_cell.length_c   1.000
_cell.angle_alpha   90.00
_cell.angle_beta   90.00
_cell.angle_gamma   90.00
#
_symmetry.space_group_name_H-M   'P 1'
#
loop_
_entity.id
_entity.type
_entity.pdbx_description
1 polymer ?
#
loop_
_entity_poly.entity_id
_entity_poly.type
_entity_poly.pdbx_seq_one_letter_code
_entity_poly.pdbx_strand_id
1 'polypeptide(L)'
;MEELDQMVMRMVFENYGVEKYYDSLTESVTRTLGFIKYKEPQNTVSTCNALDRHTDKTFTTILHQNHVKGLEIKTKDDQWLGFDYSPSSFIFLAADALQVWSNDRIPSCIHQVHISENETRTRYSFGLFTFYDKTINVPEELVDEEHPLRYKPLNIFEYLKANVGHGGELSIKAYCGI
;
A
#
# COMPACT_ATOMS: atom_id res chain seq x y z
N MET A 1 -0.97 10.37 12.09
CA MET A 1 -0.73 9.45 10.96
C MET A 1 0.60 9.76 10.28
N GLU A 2 0.89 11.02 9.94
CA GLU A 2 2.20 11.38 9.36
C GLU A 2 3.39 11.02 10.26
N GLU A 3 3.35 11.35 11.55
CA GLU A 3 4.42 10.98 12.50
C GLU A 3 4.62 9.46 12.57
N LEU A 4 3.53 8.68 12.47
CA LEU A 4 3.59 7.22 12.43
C LEU A 4 4.24 6.72 11.13
N ASP A 5 3.88 7.30 9.98
CA ASP A 5 4.51 6.99 8.69
C ASP A 5 6.01 7.26 8.73
N GLN A 6 6.42 8.44 9.21
CA GLN A 6 7.83 8.81 9.37
C GLN A 6 8.56 7.85 10.32
N MET A 7 7.98 7.55 11.48
CA MET A 7 8.58 6.63 12.45
C MET A 7 8.80 5.24 11.84
N VAL A 8 7.79 4.65 11.20
CA VAL A 8 7.89 3.33 10.58
C VAL A 8 8.90 3.35 9.43
N MET A 9 8.86 4.37 8.56
CA MET A 9 9.80 4.47 7.45
C MET A 9 11.24 4.65 7.91
N ARG A 10 11.47 5.40 8.99
CA ARG A 10 12.79 5.53 9.60
C ARG A 10 13.31 4.18 10.08
N MET A 11 12.49 3.41 10.80
CA MET A 11 12.85 2.06 11.26
C MET A 11 13.16 1.13 10.08
N VAL A 12 12.42 1.22 8.98
CA VAL A 12 12.69 0.45 7.76
C VAL A 12 14.05 0.81 7.17
N PHE A 13 14.36 2.10 7.04
CA PHE A 13 15.63 2.57 6.47
C PHE A 13 16.83 2.18 7.34
N GLU A 14 16.69 2.31 8.67
CA GLU A 14 17.69 1.87 9.65
C GLU A 14 17.92 0.36 9.60
N ASN A 15 16.84 -0.44 9.51
CA ASN A 15 16.95 -1.90 9.45
C ASN A 15 17.68 -2.40 8.19
N TYR A 16 17.62 -1.65 7.09
CA TYR A 16 18.32 -1.97 5.85
C TYR A 16 19.69 -1.29 5.71
N GLY A 17 20.13 -0.49 6.69
CA GLY A 17 21.43 0.20 6.65
C GLY A 17 21.53 1.26 5.53
N VAL A 18 20.40 1.90 5.20
CA VAL A 18 20.25 2.85 4.09
C VAL A 18 19.77 4.22 4.59
N GLU A 19 20.11 4.58 5.83
CA GLU A 19 19.67 5.81 6.51
C GLU A 19 20.02 7.08 5.75
N LYS A 20 21.12 7.06 4.99
CA LYS A 20 21.56 8.19 4.16
C LYS A 20 20.52 8.65 3.13
N TYR A 21 19.56 7.80 2.76
CA TYR A 21 18.49 8.14 1.82
C TYR A 21 17.22 8.66 2.50
N TYR A 22 17.10 8.56 3.83
CA TYR A 22 15.87 8.87 4.56
C TYR A 22 15.49 10.34 4.45
N ASP A 23 16.43 11.26 4.69
CA ASP A 23 16.15 12.70 4.63
C ASP A 23 15.67 13.11 3.22
N SER A 24 16.36 12.62 2.19
CA SER A 24 15.98 12.86 0.78
C SER A 24 14.61 12.25 0.41
N LEU A 25 14.22 11.15 1.05
CA LEU A 25 12.87 10.61 0.93
C LEU A 25 11.87 11.60 1.54
N THR A 26 12.08 12.00 2.79
CA THR A 26 11.12 12.83 3.54
C THR A 26 10.92 14.23 2.95
N GLU A 27 11.92 14.81 2.31
CA GLU A 27 11.83 16.11 1.62
C GLU A 27 11.06 16.06 0.30
N SER A 28 10.75 14.87 -0.21
CA SER A 28 10.17 14.69 -1.55
C SER A 28 8.98 13.73 -1.55
N VAL A 29 8.24 13.70 -0.44
CA VAL A 29 6.97 12.98 -0.35
C VAL A 29 5.79 13.95 -0.33
N THR A 30 4.78 13.63 -1.13
CA THR A 30 3.46 14.23 -1.06
C THR A 30 2.50 13.27 -0.38
N ARG A 31 1.74 13.77 0.61
CA ARG A 31 0.76 12.97 1.35
C ARG A 31 -0.66 13.44 1.03
N THR A 32 -1.53 12.49 0.75
CA THR A 32 -2.97 12.76 0.54
C THR A 32 -3.77 12.01 1.60
N LEU A 33 -4.68 12.71 2.28
CA LEU A 33 -5.63 12.12 3.21
C LEU A 33 -6.98 11.92 2.51
N GLY A 34 -7.43 10.67 2.42
CA GLY A 34 -8.74 10.30 1.89
C GLY A 34 -9.70 9.89 3.00
N PHE A 35 -10.92 10.41 2.96
CA PHE A 35 -12.05 9.88 3.73
C PHE A 35 -12.95 9.06 2.81
N ILE A 36 -13.07 7.77 3.10
CA ILE A 36 -13.70 6.79 2.21
C ILE A 36 -14.95 6.27 2.89
N LYS A 37 -16.10 6.47 2.23
CA LYS A 37 -17.39 5.88 2.61
C LYS A 37 -17.64 4.67 1.72
N TYR A 38 -17.85 3.51 2.31
CA TYR A 38 -18.24 2.30 1.58
C TYR A 38 -19.76 2.18 1.61
N LYS A 39 -20.36 1.80 0.48
CA LYS A 39 -21.80 1.62 0.38
C LYS A 39 -22.22 0.37 1.15
N GLU A 40 -23.40 0.43 1.74
CA GLU A 40 -24.04 -0.73 2.36
C GLU A 40 -24.39 -1.77 1.29
N PRO A 41 -24.25 -3.08 1.58
CA PRO A 41 -24.82 -4.13 0.75
C PRO A 41 -26.32 -3.86 0.58
N GLN A 42 -26.77 -3.55 -0.63
CA GLN A 42 -28.21 -3.58 -0.91
C GLN A 42 -28.63 -5.05 -0.92
N ASN A 43 -29.78 -5.35 -0.31
CA ASN A 43 -30.34 -6.70 0.02
C ASN A 43 -30.54 -7.69 -1.15
N THR A 44 -29.76 -7.60 -2.23
CA THR A 44 -29.84 -8.46 -3.39
C THR A 44 -28.44 -8.65 -3.96
N VAL A 45 -27.98 -9.91 -3.97
CA VAL A 45 -26.80 -10.48 -4.66
C VAL A 45 -25.53 -10.72 -3.81
N SER A 46 -25.58 -11.83 -3.08
CA SER A 46 -24.58 -12.89 -2.75
C SER A 46 -23.05 -12.65 -2.61
N THR A 47 -22.48 -11.46 -2.76
CA THR A 47 -21.07 -11.16 -2.40
C THR A 47 -20.86 -9.64 -2.49
N CYS A 48 -20.73 -8.92 -1.36
CA CYS A 48 -20.43 -7.49 -1.38
C CYS A 48 -18.94 -7.20 -1.17
N ASN A 49 -18.14 -7.41 -2.21
CA ASN A 49 -16.82 -6.77 -2.32
C ASN A 49 -17.06 -5.26 -2.51
N ALA A 50 -16.90 -4.50 -1.43
CA ALA A 50 -17.02 -3.04 -1.46
C ALA A 50 -15.78 -2.37 -2.08
N LEU A 51 -14.65 -3.09 -2.11
CA LEU A 51 -13.45 -2.76 -2.87
C LEU A 51 -12.78 -4.07 -3.28
N ASP A 52 -12.56 -4.25 -4.57
CA ASP A 52 -11.90 -5.45 -5.10
C ASP A 52 -10.46 -5.58 -4.62
N ARG A 53 -9.92 -6.80 -4.72
CA ARG A 53 -8.52 -7.07 -4.37
C ARG A 53 -7.59 -6.21 -5.21
N HIS A 54 -6.66 -5.54 -4.57
CA HIS A 54 -5.66 -4.73 -5.24
C HIS A 54 -4.43 -4.55 -4.34
N THR A 55 -3.42 -3.90 -4.91
CA THR A 55 -2.32 -3.30 -4.17
C THR A 55 -2.34 -1.80 -4.38
N ASP A 56 -1.91 -1.06 -3.37
CA ASP A 56 -1.76 0.38 -3.49
C ASP A 56 -0.58 0.73 -4.41
N LYS A 57 -0.76 1.79 -5.21
CA LYS A 57 0.25 2.24 -6.18
C LYS A 57 1.20 3.30 -5.60
N THR A 58 0.95 3.68 -4.35
CA THR A 58 1.69 4.66 -3.55
C THR A 58 3.05 4.10 -3.11
N PHE A 59 3.77 4.86 -2.29
CA PHE A 59 4.93 4.38 -1.54
C PHE A 59 4.50 3.64 -0.27
N THR A 60 3.66 4.27 0.54
CA THR A 60 3.05 3.67 1.74
C THR A 60 1.62 4.10 1.89
N THR A 61 0.86 3.33 2.68
CA THR A 61 -0.50 3.68 3.07
C THR A 61 -0.69 3.43 4.56
N ILE A 62 -1.28 4.40 5.27
CA ILE A 62 -1.79 4.19 6.63
C ILE A 62 -3.31 4.23 6.62
N LEU A 63 -3.93 3.15 7.13
CA LEU A 63 -5.37 3.04 7.25
C LEU A 63 -5.82 3.13 8.71
N HIS A 64 -6.94 3.80 8.91
CA HIS A 64 -7.77 3.73 10.11
C HIS A 64 -9.23 3.61 9.68
N GLN A 65 -10.03 2.83 10.40
CA GLN A 65 -11.43 2.56 10.04
C GLN A 65 -12.34 2.79 11.24
N ASN A 66 -13.65 2.85 11.03
CA ASN A 66 -14.60 2.71 12.14
C ASN A 66 -14.72 1.24 12.59
N HIS A 67 -15.57 0.97 13.58
CA HIS A 67 -15.78 -0.35 14.17
C HIS A 67 -16.47 -1.37 13.23
N VAL A 68 -16.75 -1.00 11.97
CA VAL A 68 -17.38 -1.88 10.98
C VAL A 68 -16.28 -2.67 10.26
N LYS A 69 -16.36 -4.00 10.35
CA LYS A 69 -15.37 -4.91 9.75
C LYS A 69 -15.44 -4.84 8.23
N GLY A 70 -14.33 -5.22 7.59
CA GLY A 70 -14.34 -5.53 6.16
C GLY A 70 -13.01 -5.43 5.46
N LEU A 71 -12.02 -4.73 6.03
CA LEU A 71 -10.66 -4.81 5.49
C LEU A 71 -10.11 -6.22 5.67
N GLU A 72 -9.65 -6.80 4.58
CA GLU A 72 -8.96 -8.09 4.54
C GLU A 72 -7.62 -7.93 3.83
N ILE A 73 -6.58 -8.53 4.39
CA ILE A 73 -5.21 -8.50 3.86
C ILE A 73 -4.81 -9.93 3.53
N LYS A 74 -4.24 -10.13 2.34
CA LYS A 74 -3.79 -11.44 1.89
C LYS A 74 -2.43 -11.78 2.48
N THR A 75 -2.29 -12.94 3.09
CA THR A 75 -1.02 -13.44 3.63
C THR A 75 -0.16 -14.07 2.53
N LYS A 76 1.09 -14.39 2.87
CA LYS A 76 2.01 -15.13 1.99
C LYS A 76 1.51 -16.55 1.67
N ASP A 77 0.72 -17.14 2.57
CA ASP A 77 0.12 -18.48 2.40
C ASP A 77 -1.27 -18.42 1.74
N ASP A 78 -1.53 -17.34 1.00
CA ASP A 78 -2.76 -17.07 0.26
C ASP A 78 -4.05 -17.02 1.09
N GLN A 79 -3.94 -16.84 2.41
CA GLN A 79 -5.10 -16.68 3.31
C GLN A 79 -5.53 -15.22 3.42
N TRP A 80 -6.81 -14.97 3.64
CA TRP A 80 -7.32 -13.63 3.94
C TRP A 80 -7.44 -13.42 5.44
N LEU A 81 -6.74 -12.42 5.96
CA LEU A 81 -6.84 -12.00 7.36
C LEU A 81 -7.67 -10.73 7.46
N GLY A 82 -8.80 -10.83 8.16
CA GLY A 82 -9.59 -9.67 8.54
C GLY A 82 -8.86 -8.83 9.60
N PHE A 83 -8.95 -7.51 9.47
CA PHE A 83 -8.45 -6.60 10.50
C PHE A 83 -9.49 -6.41 11.60
N ASP A 84 -9.13 -6.80 12.83
CA ASP A 84 -9.97 -6.51 14.01
C ASP A 84 -9.66 -5.10 14.52
N TYR A 85 -10.70 -4.26 14.50
CA TYR A 85 -10.54 -2.85 14.77
C TYR A 85 -10.35 -2.56 16.26
N SER A 86 -9.46 -1.61 16.55
CA SER A 86 -9.40 -0.89 17.82
C SER A 86 -9.28 0.62 17.55
N PRO A 87 -9.91 1.49 18.37
CA PRO A 87 -9.82 2.94 18.22
C PRO A 87 -8.41 3.52 18.23
N SER A 88 -7.46 2.80 18.83
CA SER A 88 -6.05 3.21 18.91
C SER A 88 -5.16 2.54 17.87
N SER A 89 -5.73 1.68 17.01
CA SER A 89 -4.97 0.92 16.02
C SER A 89 -4.98 1.60 14.65
N PHE A 90 -3.82 1.52 14.01
CA PHE A 90 -3.57 1.94 12.63
C PHE A 90 -2.91 0.77 11.90
N ILE A 91 -3.14 0.69 10.61
CA ILE A 91 -2.49 -0.30 9.76
C ILE A 91 -1.55 0.45 8.85
N PHE A 92 -0.29 0.03 8.82
CA PHE A 92 0.67 0.45 7.82
C PHE A 92 0.76 -0.62 6.74
N LEU A 93 0.57 -0.24 5.49
CA LEU A 93 0.67 -1.12 4.33
C LEU A 93 1.85 -0.67 3.47
N ALA A 94 2.70 -1.64 3.10
CA ALA A 94 3.66 -1.48 2.04
C ALA A 94 2.94 -1.47 0.69
N ALA A 95 3.25 -0.49 -0.16
CA ALA A 95 2.64 -0.34 -1.47
C ALA A 95 3.66 -0.67 -2.59
N ASP A 96 3.19 -0.64 -3.84
CA ASP A 96 3.97 -1.07 -5.01
C ASP A 96 5.31 -0.36 -5.12
N ALA A 97 5.36 0.94 -4.81
CA ALA A 97 6.60 1.70 -4.96
C ALA A 97 7.63 1.40 -3.86
N LEU A 98 7.20 1.01 -2.65
CA LEU A 98 8.10 0.51 -1.60
C LEU A 98 8.63 -0.90 -1.94
N GLN A 99 7.83 -1.72 -2.63
CA GLN A 99 8.31 -3.00 -3.18
C GLN A 99 9.43 -2.81 -4.19
N VAL A 100 9.32 -1.80 -5.05
CA VAL A 100 10.40 -1.43 -5.98
C VAL A 100 11.62 -0.95 -5.21
N TRP A 101 11.47 0.04 -4.32
CA TRP A 101 12.58 0.57 -3.54
C TRP A 101 13.35 -0.52 -2.76
N SER A 102 12.61 -1.45 -2.14
CA SER A 102 13.21 -2.54 -1.35
C SER A 102 13.75 -3.71 -2.19
N ASN A 103 13.65 -3.64 -3.51
CA ASN A 103 14.04 -4.70 -4.44
C ASN A 103 13.37 -6.05 -4.11
N ASP A 104 12.04 -6.05 -3.93
CA ASP A 104 11.21 -7.21 -3.53
C ASP A 104 11.39 -7.72 -2.08
N ARG A 105 12.22 -7.09 -1.24
CA ARG A 105 12.37 -7.50 0.17
C ARG A 105 11.10 -7.20 0.99
N ILE A 106 10.39 -6.13 0.66
CA ILE A 106 9.09 -5.78 1.23
C ILE A 106 8.03 -5.92 0.12
N PRO A 107 7.26 -7.01 0.09
CA PRO A 107 6.20 -7.17 -0.92
C PRO A 107 5.04 -6.21 -0.64
N SER A 108 4.44 -5.72 -1.73
CA SER A 108 3.24 -4.90 -1.70
C SER A 108 2.06 -5.68 -1.11
N CYS A 109 1.30 -5.07 -0.20
CA CYS A 109 0.20 -5.72 0.49
C CYS A 109 -1.03 -5.82 -0.42
N ILE A 110 -1.39 -7.04 -0.81
CA ILE A 110 -2.67 -7.30 -1.46
C ILE A 110 -3.77 -7.22 -0.40
N HIS A 111 -4.76 -6.38 -0.64
CA HIS A 111 -5.87 -6.18 0.29
C HIS A 111 -7.17 -5.91 -0.45
N GLN A 112 -8.30 -6.10 0.24
CA GLN A 112 -9.65 -5.87 -0.28
C GLN A 112 -10.57 -5.36 0.84
N VAL A 113 -11.76 -4.88 0.47
CA VAL A 113 -12.82 -4.59 1.44
C VAL A 113 -14.04 -5.44 1.13
N HIS A 114 -14.30 -6.42 1.99
CA HIS A 114 -15.45 -7.30 1.92
C HIS A 114 -16.39 -7.01 3.08
N ILE A 115 -17.61 -6.56 2.79
CA ILE A 115 -18.61 -6.21 3.83
C ILE A 115 -19.65 -7.34 3.88
N SER A 116 -19.84 -7.89 5.08
CA SER A 116 -20.84 -8.94 5.33
C SER A 116 -22.24 -8.47 4.93
N GLU A 117 -23.03 -9.35 4.32
CA GLU A 117 -24.42 -9.08 3.94
C GLU A 117 -25.31 -8.73 5.14
N ASN A 118 -24.96 -9.22 6.33
CA ASN A 118 -25.70 -8.93 7.56
C ASN A 118 -25.25 -7.61 8.24
N GLU A 119 -24.25 -6.93 7.70
CA GLU A 119 -23.77 -5.65 8.24
C GLU A 119 -24.63 -4.50 7.71
N THR A 120 -25.42 -3.90 8.59
CA THR A 120 -26.33 -2.81 8.26
C THR A 120 -25.75 -1.42 8.54
N ARG A 121 -24.55 -1.34 9.11
CA ARG A 121 -23.89 -0.07 9.42
C ARG A 121 -22.98 0.34 8.26
N THR A 122 -22.96 1.63 7.95
CA THR A 122 -21.99 2.17 6.99
C THR A 122 -20.55 2.04 7.51
N ARG A 123 -19.66 1.48 6.68
CA ARG A 123 -18.21 1.48 6.92
C ARG A 123 -17.56 2.78 6.43
N TYR A 124 -16.69 3.34 7.25
CA TYR A 124 -15.86 4.50 6.93
C TYR A 124 -14.39 4.19 7.18
N SER A 125 -13.49 4.73 6.35
CA SER A 125 -12.06 4.70 6.62
C SER A 125 -11.37 6.02 6.29
N PHE A 126 -10.29 6.29 6.99
CA PHE A 126 -9.28 7.28 6.65
C PHE A 126 -8.08 6.55 6.05
N GLY A 127 -7.58 7.03 4.92
CA GLY A 127 -6.33 6.57 4.32
C GLY A 127 -5.37 7.73 4.15
N LEU A 128 -4.18 7.63 4.74
CA LEU A 128 -3.05 8.50 4.42
C LEU A 128 -2.21 7.80 3.37
N PHE A 129 -2.19 8.34 2.16
CA PHE A 129 -1.47 7.81 1.01
C PHE A 129 -0.22 8.65 0.77
N THR A 130 0.96 8.04 0.87
CA THR A 130 2.24 8.72 0.69
C THR A 130 2.78 8.42 -0.70
N PHE A 131 3.02 9.46 -1.49
CA PHE A 131 3.64 9.38 -2.81
C PHE A 131 5.05 9.95 -2.73
N TYR A 132 5.99 9.35 -3.45
CA TYR A 132 7.31 9.94 -3.67
C TYR A 132 7.32 10.70 -4.99
N ASP A 133 7.71 11.97 -4.94
CA ASP A 133 7.58 12.91 -6.05
C ASP A 133 8.73 12.80 -7.05
N LYS A 134 9.83 12.16 -6.64
CA LYS A 134 11.00 11.91 -7.47
C LYS A 134 10.99 10.48 -8.00
N THR A 135 11.92 10.21 -8.92
CA THR A 135 12.20 8.86 -9.39
C THR A 135 12.77 8.02 -8.25
N ILE A 136 12.15 6.87 -8.01
CA ILE A 136 12.60 5.85 -7.07
C ILE A 136 13.65 5.00 -7.77
N ASN A 137 14.80 4.88 -7.13
CA ASN A 137 15.83 3.92 -7.49
C ASN A 137 15.94 2.89 -6.37
N VAL A 138 16.34 1.67 -6.72
CA VAL A 138 16.76 0.68 -5.73
C VAL A 138 18.07 1.17 -5.11
N PRO A 139 18.19 1.28 -3.77
CA PRO A 139 19.46 1.57 -3.12
C PRO A 139 20.52 0.54 -3.50
N GLU A 140 21.75 0.99 -3.73
CA GLU A 140 22.85 0.13 -4.18
C GLU A 140 23.17 -0.97 -3.13
N GLU A 141 22.99 -0.65 -1.85
CA GLU A 141 23.18 -1.59 -0.72
C GLU A 141 22.17 -2.74 -0.74
N LEU A 142 21.06 -2.61 -1.47
CA LEU A 142 20.05 -3.64 -1.62
C LEU A 142 20.27 -4.48 -2.89
N VAL A 143 21.40 -4.32 -3.57
CA VAL A 143 21.77 -5.07 -4.78
C VAL A 143 23.09 -5.79 -4.57
N ASP A 144 23.06 -7.12 -4.66
CA ASP A 144 24.22 -7.99 -4.49
C ASP A 144 24.07 -9.25 -5.37
N GLU A 145 25.02 -10.19 -5.28
CA GLU A 145 24.98 -11.44 -6.07
C GLU A 145 23.81 -12.35 -5.70
N GLU A 146 23.35 -12.33 -4.45
CA GLU A 146 22.19 -13.11 -3.97
C GLU A 146 20.86 -12.39 -4.29
N HIS A 147 20.87 -11.06 -4.37
CA HIS A 147 19.73 -10.19 -4.62
C HIS A 147 20.03 -9.22 -5.78
N PRO A 148 20.05 -9.71 -7.04
CA PRO A 148 20.34 -8.86 -8.19
C PRO A 148 19.28 -7.77 -8.35
N LEU A 149 19.60 -6.71 -9.10
CA LEU A 149 18.66 -5.63 -9.40
C LEU A 149 17.44 -6.18 -10.15
N ARG A 150 16.23 -5.99 -9.62
CA ARG A 150 14.99 -6.54 -10.19
C ARG A 150 14.08 -5.49 -10.82
N TYR A 151 14.42 -4.22 -10.67
CA TYR A 151 13.58 -3.10 -11.10
C TYR A 151 14.39 -1.99 -11.75
N LYS A 152 13.82 -1.46 -12.83
CA LYS A 152 14.21 -0.18 -13.43
C LYS A 152 13.72 0.97 -12.53
N PRO A 153 14.30 2.18 -12.66
CA PRO A 153 13.83 3.35 -11.93
C PRO A 153 12.34 3.61 -12.15
N LEU A 154 11.63 4.00 -11.09
CA LEU A 154 10.17 4.17 -11.07
C LEU A 154 9.79 5.62 -10.81
N ASN A 155 8.98 6.21 -11.67
CA ASN A 155 8.18 7.40 -11.34
C ASN A 155 6.75 6.97 -11.02
N ILE A 156 6.27 7.24 -9.79
CA ILE A 156 4.95 6.78 -9.35
C ILE A 156 3.82 7.38 -10.20
N PHE A 157 3.92 8.65 -10.60
CA PHE A 157 2.87 9.31 -11.37
C PHE A 157 2.77 8.79 -12.81
N GLU A 158 3.92 8.47 -13.43
CA GLU A 158 3.93 7.80 -14.73
C GLU A 158 3.35 6.38 -14.64
N TYR A 159 3.69 5.65 -13.58
CA TYR A 159 3.11 4.34 -13.31
C TYR A 159 1.59 4.41 -13.09
N LEU A 160 1.10 5.34 -12.29
CA LEU A 160 -0.33 5.58 -12.09
C LEU A 160 -1.05 5.85 -13.42
N LYS A 161 -0.49 6.73 -14.25
CA LYS A 161 -1.05 7.05 -15.58
C LYS A 161 -1.09 5.81 -16.47
N ALA A 162 -0.01 5.02 -16.50
CA ALA A 162 0.03 3.78 -17.26
C ALA A 162 -0.99 2.75 -16.73
N ASN A 163 -1.08 2.59 -15.41
CA ASN A 163 -1.99 1.66 -14.75
C ASN A 163 -3.46 1.99 -15.04
N VAL A 164 -3.85 3.28 -15.01
CA VAL A 164 -5.19 3.72 -15.44
C VAL A 164 -5.45 3.38 -16.91
N GLY A 165 -4.46 3.55 -17.79
CA GLY A 165 -4.56 3.16 -19.20
C GLY A 165 -4.74 1.64 -19.43
N HIS A 166 -4.41 0.82 -18.43
CA HIS A 166 -4.56 -0.63 -18.44
C HIS A 166 -5.71 -1.10 -17.52
N GLY A 167 -6.70 -0.23 -17.25
CA GLY A 167 -7.88 -0.60 -16.46
C GLY A 167 -7.60 -0.91 -14.99
N GLY A 168 -6.46 -0.48 -14.44
CA GLY A 168 -6.08 -0.74 -13.06
C GLY A 168 -5.26 -2.02 -12.84
N GLU A 169 -5.09 -2.84 -13.88
CA GLU A 169 -4.54 -4.21 -13.74
C GLU A 169 -3.03 -4.32 -14.00
N LEU A 170 -2.38 -3.22 -14.42
CA LEU A 170 -0.94 -3.22 -14.67
C LEU A 170 -0.17 -3.39 -13.35
N SER A 171 0.48 -4.54 -13.17
CA SER A 171 1.33 -4.77 -12.01
C SER A 171 2.64 -3.99 -12.09
N ILE A 172 3.21 -3.65 -10.93
CA ILE A 172 4.48 -2.93 -10.87
C ILE A 172 5.64 -3.71 -11.49
N LYS A 173 5.61 -5.05 -11.36
CA LYS A 173 6.58 -5.95 -11.99
C LYS A 173 6.48 -5.93 -13.50
N ALA A 174 5.27 -5.91 -14.06
CA ALA A 174 5.09 -5.78 -15.51
C ALA A 174 5.51 -4.39 -16.03
N TYR A 175 5.37 -3.34 -15.21
CA TYR A 175 5.71 -1.98 -15.60
C TYR A 175 7.22 -1.72 -15.60
N CYS A 176 7.91 -2.02 -14.51
CA CYS A 176 9.33 -1.66 -14.34
C CYS A 176 10.24 -2.81 -13.88
N GLY A 177 9.77 -4.06 -13.91
CA GLY A 177 10.63 -5.22 -13.64
C GLY A 177 11.74 -5.41 -14.68
N ILE A 178 12.80 -6.12 -14.28
CA ILE A 178 13.92 -6.59 -15.11
C ILE A 178 13.78 -8.09 -15.36
#